data_AF-A0A523AT41-F1
#
_entry.id   AF-A0A523AT41-F1
#
_cell.length_a   1.000
_cell.length_b   1.000
_cell.length_c   1.000
_cell.angle_alpha   90.00
_cell.angle_beta   90.00
_cell.angle_gamma   90.00
#
_symmetry.space_group_name_H-M   'P 1'
#
loop_
_entity.id
_entity.type
_entity.pdbx_description
1 polymer ?
#
loop_
_entity_poly.entity_id
_entity_poly.type
_entity_poly.pdbx_seq_one_letter_code
_entity_poly.pdbx_strand_id
1 'polypeptide(L)'
;ASKFIDELLQKFYGLPPYYRAQRKEDLLGHLVVGLSPHTSVGMVGRIVGFTKANVGYAHPYFHAAKRRDCDGDEDAVMLLLDALLNFSRRFLPASRGGFMDAPLVLNLRIDPKEVDKEVHNMDTMFKYPLEFYEATLRQAHPTEVLVWMETVEKRLGMEGQYEGLGFNVHTSDLAKGPLTSTYSELETMEEKVMAQLSLARRIRAVDERDVAERVIEHHLIPDLKGNLRKFSTQQFRCTSCNTKYRRIPLVGTCIECGGNLVLTVPRGGVEKYLRTALRIAEEFGVSEYTKQRLKLMESDIKSVFESDAERQMSLADFL
;
A
#
# COMPACT_ATOMS: atom_id res chain seq x y z
N ALA A 1 9.72 20.13 -8.70
CA ALA A 1 8.50 20.94 -8.80
C ALA A 1 8.79 22.45 -8.79
N SER A 2 9.31 23.05 -7.71
CA SER A 2 9.52 24.51 -7.62
C SER A 2 10.35 25.12 -8.76
N LYS A 3 11.51 24.54 -9.07
CA LYS A 3 12.37 24.99 -10.19
C LYS A 3 11.66 24.92 -11.54
N PHE A 4 10.84 23.89 -11.75
CA PHE A 4 10.03 23.75 -12.97
C PHE A 4 9.02 24.88 -13.09
N ILE A 5 8.32 25.24 -12.00
CA ILE A 5 7.37 26.37 -12.02
C ILE A 5 8.08 27.70 -12.29
N ASP A 6 9.24 27.93 -11.69
CA ASP A 6 10.01 29.14 -11.94
C ASP A 6 10.49 29.25 -13.39
N GLU A 7 10.92 28.14 -14.00
CA GLU A 7 11.29 28.10 -15.41
C GLU A 7 10.08 28.28 -16.32
N LEU A 8 8.95 27.66 -15.98
CA LEU A 8 7.69 27.81 -16.72
C LEU A 8 7.23 29.27 -16.71
N LEU A 9 7.26 29.92 -15.55
CA LEU A 9 6.93 31.34 -15.42
C LEU A 9 7.85 32.22 -16.29
N GLN A 10 9.17 32.02 -16.21
CA GLN A 10 10.12 32.85 -16.93
C GLN A 10 10.13 32.59 -18.44
N LYS A 11 10.30 31.33 -18.85
CA LYS A 11 10.55 30.97 -20.24
C LYS A 11 9.29 30.92 -21.09
N PHE A 12 8.14 30.55 -20.50
CA PHE A 12 6.90 30.39 -21.24
C PHE A 12 5.96 31.58 -21.03
N TYR A 13 5.76 32.00 -19.78
CA TYR A 13 4.82 33.10 -19.46
C TYR A 13 5.46 34.50 -19.43
N GLY A 14 6.80 34.61 -19.50
CA GLY A 14 7.50 35.90 -19.43
C GLY A 14 7.35 36.61 -18.07
N LEU A 15 7.06 35.86 -17.00
CA LEU A 15 6.86 36.37 -15.64
C LEU A 15 8.09 36.13 -14.75
N PRO A 16 8.28 36.92 -13.69
CA PRO A 16 9.34 36.67 -12.72
C PRO A 16 9.20 35.30 -12.03
N PRO A 17 10.30 34.68 -11.58
CA PRO A 17 10.23 33.46 -10.79
C PRO A 17 9.56 33.72 -9.43
N TYR A 18 8.76 32.74 -8.99
CA TYR A 18 7.94 32.81 -7.79
C TYR A 18 8.61 32.15 -6.57
N TYR A 19 9.08 30.90 -6.70
CA TYR A 19 9.63 30.13 -5.58
C TYR A 19 11.08 30.50 -5.29
N ARG A 20 11.91 30.60 -6.34
CA ARG A 20 13.37 30.84 -6.26
C ARG A 20 14.10 29.86 -5.32
N ALA A 21 13.53 28.67 -5.14
CA ALA A 21 13.99 27.70 -4.16
C ALA A 21 15.27 26.98 -4.63
N GLN A 22 16.33 27.08 -3.82
CA GLN A 22 17.60 26.37 -4.02
C GLN A 22 17.71 25.15 -3.11
N ARG A 23 17.13 25.24 -1.90
CA ARG A 23 17.07 24.17 -0.90
C ARG A 23 15.62 23.89 -0.51
N LYS A 24 15.38 22.78 0.18
CA LYS A 24 14.01 22.40 0.59
C LYS A 24 13.45 23.40 1.62
N GLU A 25 14.31 23.98 2.46
CA GLU A 25 13.94 24.96 3.49
C GLU A 25 13.37 26.25 2.89
N ASP A 26 13.74 26.58 1.65
CA ASP A 26 13.18 27.74 0.93
C ASP A 26 11.67 27.56 0.64
N LEU A 27 11.13 26.34 0.76
CA LEU A 27 9.71 26.05 0.59
C LEU A 27 8.88 26.30 1.85
N LEU A 28 9.51 26.64 2.99
CA LEU A 28 8.79 26.96 4.22
C LEU A 28 7.85 28.16 3.99
N GLY A 29 6.62 28.04 4.47
CA GLY A 29 5.58 29.05 4.30
C GLY A 29 4.85 29.00 2.95
N HIS A 30 5.39 28.31 1.94
CA HIS A 30 4.67 28.11 0.68
C HIS A 30 3.49 27.15 0.85
N LEU A 31 2.47 27.36 0.01
CA LEU A 31 1.23 26.60 0.04
C LEU A 31 1.31 25.36 -0.84
N VAL A 32 0.70 24.29 -0.35
CA VAL A 32 0.51 23.02 -1.03
C VAL A 32 -0.97 22.67 -1.05
N VAL A 33 -1.37 21.83 -2.01
CA VAL A 33 -2.67 21.19 -2.03
C VAL A 33 -2.47 19.73 -1.66
N GLY A 34 -3.07 19.31 -0.55
CA GLY A 34 -3.26 17.91 -0.24
C GLY A 34 -4.52 17.40 -0.94
N LEU A 35 -4.42 16.28 -1.64
CA LEU A 35 -5.55 15.66 -2.33
C LEU A 35 -5.52 14.15 -2.08
N SER A 36 -6.66 13.62 -1.66
CA SER A 36 -6.81 12.20 -1.39
C SER A 36 -7.32 11.47 -2.64
N PRO A 37 -6.76 10.29 -2.97
CA PRO A 37 -7.39 9.36 -3.88
C PRO A 37 -8.89 9.19 -3.62
N HIS A 38 -9.65 9.02 -4.70
CA HIS A 38 -11.10 8.94 -4.74
C HIS A 38 -11.82 10.20 -4.23
N THR A 39 -11.17 11.36 -4.29
CA THR A 39 -11.80 12.66 -4.00
C THR A 39 -11.52 13.68 -5.10
N SER A 40 -12.23 14.82 -5.08
CA SER A 40 -12.04 15.91 -6.04
C SER A 40 -11.92 17.30 -5.38
N VAL A 41 -11.80 17.31 -4.05
CA VAL A 41 -11.64 18.52 -3.25
C VAL A 41 -10.25 18.50 -2.62
N GLY A 42 -9.39 19.42 -3.05
CA GLY A 42 -8.07 19.60 -2.48
C GLY A 42 -8.11 20.49 -1.25
N MET A 43 -7.34 20.15 -0.22
CA MET A 43 -7.18 20.97 0.98
C MET A 43 -5.88 21.78 0.88
N VAL A 44 -5.97 23.10 1.00
CA VAL A 44 -4.78 23.95 1.00
C VAL A 44 -4.10 23.89 2.36
N GLY A 45 -2.84 23.48 2.35
CA GLY A 45 -1.97 23.42 3.51
C GLY A 45 -0.76 24.34 3.35
N ARG A 46 -0.08 24.62 4.46
CA ARG A 46 1.16 25.40 4.49
C ARG A 46 2.30 24.52 4.98
N ILE A 47 3.44 24.56 4.28
CA ILE A 47 4.64 23.86 4.72
C ILE A 47 5.23 24.60 5.93
N VAL A 48 5.39 23.89 7.05
CA VAL A 48 5.94 24.46 8.30
C VAL A 48 7.26 23.81 8.73
N GLY A 49 7.65 22.70 8.11
CA GLY A 49 8.85 21.97 8.48
C GLY A 49 9.08 20.75 7.60
N PHE A 50 10.21 20.09 7.83
CA PHE A 50 10.59 18.85 7.16
C PHE A 50 11.06 17.83 8.20
N THR A 51 10.70 16.58 7.97
CA THR A 51 11.16 15.41 8.74
C THR A 51 12.06 14.53 7.88
N LYS A 52 12.77 13.60 8.50
CA LYS A 52 13.49 12.51 7.82
C LYS A 52 12.62 11.28 7.58
N ALA A 53 11.49 11.17 8.30
CA ALA A 53 10.56 10.05 8.13
C ALA A 53 9.90 10.10 6.75
N ASN A 54 9.64 8.93 6.17
CA ASN A 54 8.94 8.77 4.90
C ASN A 54 7.41 8.89 5.06
N VAL A 55 6.96 9.85 5.88
CA VAL A 55 5.54 10.10 6.19
C VAL A 55 5.31 11.61 6.22
N GLY A 56 4.19 12.06 5.65
CA GLY A 56 3.74 13.44 5.75
C GLY A 56 2.94 13.65 7.04
N TYR A 57 3.40 14.55 7.91
CA TYR A 57 2.65 14.94 9.11
C TYR A 57 1.77 16.15 8.82
N ALA A 58 0.51 16.09 9.27
CA ALA A 58 -0.36 17.24 9.36
C ALA A 58 -1.27 17.13 10.59
N HIS A 59 -1.98 18.20 10.90
CA HIS A 59 -3.01 18.18 11.93
C HIS A 59 -4.11 17.16 11.55
N PRO A 60 -4.70 16.39 12.49
CA PRO A 60 -5.74 15.41 12.19
C PRO A 60 -6.91 15.97 11.37
N TYR A 61 -7.35 17.19 11.66
CA TYR A 61 -8.37 17.87 10.85
C TYR A 61 -7.99 18.02 9.37
N PHE A 62 -6.71 18.22 9.04
CA PHE A 62 -6.26 18.27 7.66
C PHE A 62 -6.36 16.91 6.97
N HIS A 63 -6.13 15.81 7.69
CA HIS A 63 -6.35 14.46 7.14
C HIS A 63 -7.85 14.16 7.00
N ALA A 64 -8.63 14.34 8.07
CA ALA A 64 -10.07 14.12 8.07
C ALA A 64 -10.82 14.98 7.03
N ALA A 65 -10.40 16.24 6.82
CA ALA A 65 -11.00 17.10 5.81
C ALA A 65 -10.84 16.53 4.38
N LYS A 66 -9.75 15.81 4.12
CA LYS A 66 -9.54 15.12 2.85
C LYS A 66 -10.21 13.74 2.79
N ARG A 67 -11.02 13.36 3.79
CA ARG A 67 -11.72 12.07 3.90
C ARG A 67 -10.75 10.89 3.99
N ARG A 68 -9.85 10.97 4.97
CA ARG A 68 -8.82 9.97 5.23
C ARG A 68 -9.00 9.40 6.62
N ASP A 69 -8.97 8.07 6.70
CA ASP A 69 -9.17 7.31 7.94
C ASP A 69 -7.84 7.05 8.66
N CYS A 70 -6.71 7.44 8.04
CA CYS A 70 -5.36 7.37 8.62
C CYS A 70 -4.92 5.97 9.11
N ASP A 71 -5.51 4.90 8.59
CA ASP A 71 -5.24 3.49 8.94
C ASP A 71 -4.17 2.82 8.02
N GLY A 72 -3.42 3.64 7.28
CA GLY A 72 -2.44 3.20 6.28
C GLY A 72 -2.61 3.87 4.91
N ASP A 73 -3.57 4.80 4.80
CA ASP A 73 -3.85 5.53 3.58
C ASP A 73 -2.69 6.39 3.04
N GLU A 74 -2.63 6.49 1.71
CA GLU A 74 -1.72 7.37 0.98
C GLU A 74 -2.45 8.62 0.44
N ASP A 75 -1.71 9.74 0.41
CA ASP A 75 -2.20 11.03 -0.06
C ASP A 75 -1.25 11.66 -1.08
N ALA A 76 -1.82 12.44 -2.00
CA ALA A 76 -1.05 13.27 -2.92
C ALA A 76 -0.84 14.67 -2.32
N VAL A 77 0.36 15.22 -2.53
CA VAL A 77 0.69 16.61 -2.19
C VAL A 77 1.31 17.27 -3.41
N MET A 78 0.74 18.41 -3.82
CA MET A 78 1.22 19.20 -4.95
C MET A 78 1.44 20.65 -4.54
N LEU A 79 2.35 21.35 -5.20
CA LEU A 79 2.53 22.79 -4.96
C LEU A 79 1.29 23.55 -5.45
N LEU A 80 0.82 24.54 -4.68
CA LEU A 80 -0.41 25.25 -5.03
C LEU A 80 -0.33 25.92 -6.42
N LEU A 81 0.78 26.61 -6.71
CA LEU A 81 0.93 27.31 -8.00
C LEU A 81 1.06 26.33 -9.18
N ASP A 82 1.61 25.15 -8.94
CA ASP A 82 1.68 24.08 -9.94
C ASP A 82 0.27 23.60 -10.32
N ALA A 83 -0.56 23.31 -9.31
CA ALA A 83 -1.95 22.94 -9.52
C ALA A 83 -2.71 24.04 -10.28
N LEU A 84 -2.48 25.32 -9.98
CA LEU A 84 -3.19 26.42 -10.64
C LEU A 84 -2.77 26.63 -12.11
N LEU A 85 -1.48 26.47 -12.43
CA LEU A 85 -0.96 26.71 -13.78
C LEU A 85 -1.17 25.52 -14.71
N ASN A 86 -1.01 24.29 -14.20
CA ASN A 86 -0.89 23.10 -15.03
C ASN A 86 -2.15 22.22 -15.01
N PHE A 87 -3.15 22.55 -14.18
CA PHE A 87 -4.42 21.85 -14.20
C PHE A 87 -5.37 22.41 -15.27
N SER A 88 -5.99 21.51 -16.03
CA SER A 88 -7.14 21.83 -16.86
C SER A 88 -8.08 20.64 -16.95
N ARG A 89 -9.40 20.90 -16.81
CA ARG A 89 -10.44 19.87 -17.00
C ARG A 89 -10.38 19.21 -18.38
N ARG A 90 -9.77 19.86 -19.37
CA ARG A 90 -9.59 19.31 -20.74
C ARG A 90 -8.64 18.12 -20.78
N PHE A 91 -7.78 17.97 -19.77
CA PHE A 91 -6.85 16.83 -19.67
C PHE A 91 -7.45 15.64 -18.92
N LEU A 92 -8.64 15.79 -18.32
CA LEU A 92 -9.28 14.71 -17.58
C LEU A 92 -9.85 13.67 -18.54
N PRO A 93 -9.69 12.37 -18.25
CA PRO A 93 -10.20 11.31 -19.11
C PRO A 93 -11.73 11.36 -19.14
N ALA A 94 -12.31 11.17 -20.32
CA ALA A 94 -13.76 11.21 -20.53
C ALA A 94 -14.50 9.97 -19.97
N SER A 95 -13.77 8.97 -19.44
CA SER A 95 -14.35 7.77 -18.85
C SER A 95 -14.99 8.04 -17.48
N ARG A 96 -15.90 7.15 -17.05
CA ARG A 96 -16.47 7.18 -15.70
C ARG A 96 -15.34 7.17 -14.66
N GLY A 97 -15.42 8.07 -13.69
CA GLY A 97 -14.40 8.23 -12.64
C GLY A 97 -13.25 9.16 -13.00
N GLY A 98 -13.16 9.68 -14.24
CA GLY A 98 -12.05 10.54 -14.66
C GLY A 98 -11.95 11.91 -13.99
N PHE A 99 -12.98 12.30 -13.24
CA PHE A 99 -13.01 13.53 -12.43
C PHE A 99 -12.50 13.35 -11.01
N MET A 100 -12.35 12.10 -10.57
CA MET A 100 -11.76 11.77 -9.28
C MET A 100 -10.24 11.95 -9.39
N ASP A 101 -9.57 12.18 -8.26
CA ASP A 101 -8.12 12.35 -8.17
C ASP A 101 -7.59 13.64 -8.82
N ALA A 102 -8.49 14.59 -9.07
CA ALA A 102 -8.16 15.92 -9.59
C ALA A 102 -8.70 17.02 -8.65
N PRO A 103 -7.93 18.09 -8.38
CA PRO A 103 -8.35 19.17 -7.48
C PRO A 103 -9.36 20.11 -8.17
N LEU A 104 -10.61 19.64 -8.35
CA LEU A 104 -11.69 20.41 -9.01
C LEU A 104 -12.12 21.62 -8.18
N VAL A 105 -12.03 21.50 -6.86
CA VAL A 105 -12.33 22.55 -5.89
C VAL A 105 -11.20 22.56 -4.87
N LEU A 106 -10.80 23.77 -4.44
CA LEU A 106 -9.83 23.95 -3.37
C LEU A 106 -10.53 24.52 -2.15
N ASN A 107 -10.38 23.85 -1.01
CA ASN A 107 -10.84 24.38 0.26
C ASN A 107 -9.68 25.03 1.01
N LEU A 108 -9.94 26.24 1.52
CA LEU A 108 -8.94 27.11 2.15
C LEU A 108 -9.04 27.12 3.67
N ARG A 109 -10.18 26.69 4.21
CA ARG A 109 -10.48 26.69 5.64
C ARG A 109 -11.08 25.36 6.01
N ILE A 110 -10.63 24.83 7.15
CA ILE A 110 -11.16 23.59 7.67
C ILE A 110 -12.18 23.96 8.75
N ASP A 111 -13.43 23.55 8.57
CA ASP A 111 -14.43 23.56 9.63
C ASP A 111 -14.52 22.13 10.21
N PRO A 112 -14.08 21.90 11.48
CA PRO A 112 -14.15 20.59 12.13
C PRO A 112 -15.56 19.99 12.20
N LYS A 113 -16.62 20.78 12.00
CA LYS A 113 -17.99 20.25 11.92
C LYS A 113 -18.28 19.52 10.61
N GLU A 114 -17.60 19.90 9.53
CA GLU A 114 -17.84 19.39 8.18
C GLU A 114 -16.89 18.24 7.78
N VAL A 115 -15.85 18.01 8.58
CA VAL A 115 -14.90 16.90 8.36
C VAL A 115 -15.48 15.58 8.85
N ASP A 116 -14.77 14.49 8.54
CA ASP A 116 -15.17 13.15 8.92
C ASP A 116 -15.34 12.97 10.44
N LYS A 117 -16.28 12.10 10.83
CA LYS A 117 -16.64 11.84 12.23
C LYS A 117 -15.57 11.11 13.02
N GLU A 118 -14.63 10.43 12.36
CA GLU A 118 -13.56 9.74 13.07
C GLU A 118 -12.77 10.70 13.96
N VAL A 119 -12.47 11.90 13.47
CA VAL A 119 -11.74 12.90 14.25
C VAL A 119 -12.56 13.45 15.42
N HIS A 120 -13.90 13.34 15.37
CA HIS A 120 -14.78 13.77 16.46
C HIS A 120 -14.59 12.91 17.72
N ASN A 121 -14.17 11.65 17.53
CA ASN A 121 -13.89 10.71 18.60
C ASN A 121 -12.50 10.87 19.23
N MET A 122 -11.64 11.73 18.66
CA MET A 122 -10.29 11.95 19.19
C MET A 122 -10.36 12.60 20.56
N ASP A 123 -9.64 12.02 21.52
CA ASP A 123 -9.49 12.56 22.86
C ASP A 123 -8.47 13.71 22.86
N THR A 124 -8.72 14.71 23.70
CA THR A 124 -7.98 15.99 23.65
C THR A 124 -7.38 16.37 25.00
N MET A 125 -7.27 15.41 25.91
CA MET A 125 -6.82 15.62 27.29
C MET A 125 -5.32 15.36 27.43
N PHE A 126 -4.65 16.19 28.23
CA PHE A 126 -3.24 15.97 28.59
C PHE A 126 -3.03 14.83 29.58
N LYS A 127 -4.06 14.50 30.37
CA LYS A 127 -4.04 13.42 31.35
C LYS A 127 -5.44 12.85 31.49
N TYR A 128 -5.56 11.54 31.51
CA TYR A 128 -6.84 10.89 31.77
C TYR A 128 -7.21 10.92 33.27
N PRO A 129 -8.51 11.01 33.58
CA PRO A 129 -9.02 10.97 34.95
C PRO A 129 -8.80 9.59 35.58
N LEU A 130 -8.78 9.52 36.92
CA LEU A 130 -8.60 8.27 37.66
C LEU A 130 -9.76 7.30 37.36
N GLU A 131 -10.97 7.85 37.28
CA GLU A 131 -12.23 7.19 37.00
C GLU A 131 -12.18 6.40 35.69
N PHE A 132 -11.48 6.91 34.68
CA PHE A 132 -11.25 6.17 33.43
C PHE A 132 -10.48 4.88 33.70
N TYR A 133 -9.35 4.96 34.41
CA TYR A 133 -8.52 3.81 34.70
C TYR A 133 -9.27 2.77 35.53
N GLU A 134 -10.02 3.19 36.54
CA GLU A 134 -10.87 2.29 37.34
C GLU A 134 -11.97 1.63 36.50
N ALA A 135 -12.57 2.38 35.56
CA ALA A 135 -13.57 1.83 34.64
C ALA A 135 -12.98 0.75 33.70
N THR A 136 -11.70 0.83 33.35
CA THR A 136 -11.06 -0.23 32.53
C THR A 136 -10.95 -1.57 33.27
N LEU A 137 -10.79 -1.56 34.60
CA LEU A 137 -10.68 -2.79 35.41
C LEU A 137 -11.97 -3.61 35.40
N ARG A 138 -13.11 -2.92 35.26
CA ARG A 138 -14.44 -3.54 35.15
C ARG A 138 -14.88 -3.79 33.71
N GLN A 139 -13.99 -3.59 32.73
CA GLN A 139 -14.27 -3.74 31.30
C GLN A 139 -15.50 -2.94 30.85
N ALA A 140 -15.63 -1.71 31.37
CA ALA A 140 -16.74 -0.81 31.04
C ALA A 140 -16.85 -0.57 29.54
N HIS A 141 -18.09 -0.41 29.03
CA HIS A 141 -18.27 0.01 27.65
C HIS A 141 -17.77 1.45 27.46
N PRO A 142 -17.08 1.80 26.35
CA PRO A 142 -16.53 3.16 26.14
C PRO A 142 -17.55 4.29 26.32
N THR A 143 -18.81 4.06 25.93
CA THR A 143 -19.91 5.03 26.09
C THR A 143 -20.15 5.44 27.54
N GLU A 144 -19.92 4.55 28.52
CA GLU A 144 -20.07 4.88 29.95
C GLU A 144 -18.98 5.85 30.42
N VAL A 145 -17.80 5.78 29.79
CA VAL A 145 -16.63 6.58 30.16
C VAL A 145 -16.65 7.95 29.49
N LEU A 146 -17.36 8.10 28.36
CA LEU A 146 -17.45 9.37 27.62
C LEU A 146 -17.87 10.56 28.50
N VAL A 147 -18.55 10.33 29.62
CA VAL A 147 -18.91 11.38 30.59
C VAL A 147 -17.67 12.10 31.13
N TRP A 148 -16.59 11.37 31.40
CA TRP A 148 -15.34 11.91 31.97
C TRP A 148 -14.30 12.30 30.91
N MET A 149 -14.51 11.89 29.65
CA MET A 149 -13.54 12.13 28.57
C MET A 149 -13.86 13.41 27.80
N GLU A 150 -12.84 14.19 27.45
CA GLU A 150 -12.99 15.34 26.55
C GLU A 150 -12.59 14.96 25.12
N THR A 151 -13.56 14.94 24.22
CA THR A 151 -13.38 14.63 22.79
C THR A 151 -13.52 15.88 21.93
N VAL A 152 -13.03 15.81 20.68
CA VAL A 152 -13.23 16.88 19.69
C VAL A 152 -14.71 17.21 19.51
N GLU A 153 -15.60 16.21 19.50
CA GLU A 153 -17.05 16.41 19.33
C GLU A 153 -17.63 17.42 20.33
N LYS A 154 -17.19 17.36 21.60
CA LYS A 154 -17.67 18.25 22.67
C LYS A 154 -17.24 19.72 22.49
N ARG A 155 -16.20 19.96 21.68
CA ARG A 155 -15.65 21.29 21.41
C ARG A 155 -16.20 21.91 20.12
N LEU A 156 -16.92 21.15 19.30
CA LEU A 156 -17.43 21.62 18.01
C LEU A 156 -18.30 22.87 18.19
N GLY A 157 -17.98 23.92 17.45
CA GLY A 157 -18.71 25.20 17.50
C GLY A 157 -18.31 26.15 18.62
N MET A 158 -17.35 25.76 19.45
CA MET A 158 -16.66 26.66 20.39
C MET A 158 -15.33 27.13 19.78
N GLU A 159 -14.74 28.20 20.33
CA GLU A 159 -13.40 28.65 19.89
C GLU A 159 -12.32 27.59 20.13
N GLY A 160 -12.46 26.81 21.20
CA GLY A 160 -11.58 25.70 21.56
C GLY A 160 -11.57 24.51 20.59
N GLN A 161 -12.31 24.55 19.49
CA GLN A 161 -12.22 23.52 18.45
C GLN A 161 -10.86 23.53 17.72
N TYR A 162 -10.18 24.68 17.65
CA TYR A 162 -8.87 24.82 16.99
C TYR A 162 -7.69 24.89 17.98
N GLU A 163 -7.96 24.98 19.28
CA GLU A 163 -6.95 25.29 20.30
C GLU A 163 -7.06 24.34 21.51
N GLY A 164 -5.93 24.17 22.21
CA GLY A 164 -5.90 23.40 23.46
C GLY A 164 -6.18 21.91 23.29
N LEU A 165 -5.90 21.34 22.11
CA LEU A 165 -5.91 19.89 21.90
C LEU A 165 -4.67 19.29 22.56
N GLY A 166 -4.88 18.56 23.66
CA GLY A 166 -3.81 17.93 24.43
C GLY A 166 -3.45 16.54 23.94
N PHE A 167 -2.34 16.03 24.47
CA PHE A 167 -1.86 14.67 24.29
C PHE A 167 -1.21 14.18 25.59
N ASN A 168 -1.24 12.87 25.84
CA ASN A 168 -0.84 12.27 27.11
C ASN A 168 0.59 11.71 27.13
N VAL A 169 1.10 11.25 25.97
CA VAL A 169 2.42 10.62 25.85
C VAL A 169 3.34 11.52 25.04
N HIS A 170 4.39 12.01 25.68
CA HIS A 170 5.41 12.83 25.02
C HIS A 170 6.40 11.95 24.24
N THR A 171 6.76 12.39 23.04
CA THR A 171 7.83 11.80 22.23
C THR A 171 8.99 12.77 22.10
N SER A 172 10.22 12.26 22.19
CA SER A 172 11.43 13.10 22.03
C SER A 172 11.64 13.62 20.60
N ASP A 173 11.34 12.81 19.58
CA ASP A 173 11.46 13.16 18.17
C ASP A 173 10.47 12.26 17.39
N LEU A 174 9.71 12.87 16.49
CA LEU A 174 8.71 12.21 15.65
C LEU A 174 9.36 11.26 14.63
N ALA A 175 10.61 11.51 14.23
CA ALA A 175 11.34 10.73 13.24
C ALA A 175 12.30 9.71 13.86
N LYS A 176 12.27 9.53 15.19
CA LYS A 176 13.19 8.62 15.88
C LYS A 176 12.77 7.17 15.67
N GLY A 177 13.47 6.49 14.77
CA GLY A 177 13.25 5.08 14.47
C GLY A 177 13.87 4.69 13.13
N PRO A 178 13.69 3.43 12.70
CA PRO A 178 14.04 3.02 11.33
C PRO A 178 13.16 3.79 10.33
N LEU A 179 13.79 4.46 9.36
CA LEU A 179 13.10 5.30 8.37
C LEU A 179 12.49 4.49 7.22
N THR A 180 13.03 3.31 6.97
CA THR A 180 12.62 2.38 5.92
C THR A 180 12.27 1.04 6.54
N SER A 181 11.25 0.40 5.97
CA SER A 181 10.91 -0.96 6.36
C SER A 181 11.89 -1.95 5.71
N THR A 182 12.32 -2.97 6.44
CA THR A 182 13.13 -4.06 5.87
C THR A 182 12.38 -4.77 4.74
N TYR A 183 11.05 -4.79 4.76
CA TYR A 183 10.23 -5.37 3.70
C TYR A 183 10.49 -4.75 2.33
N SER A 184 10.78 -3.45 2.28
CA SER A 184 11.08 -2.71 1.04
C SER A 184 12.48 -3.01 0.49
N GLU A 185 13.40 -3.48 1.33
CA GLU A 185 14.79 -3.78 0.97
C GLU A 185 14.96 -5.23 0.47
N LEU A 186 14.04 -6.13 0.83
CA LEU A 186 14.04 -7.51 0.36
C LEU A 186 13.47 -7.61 -1.07
N GLU A 187 14.23 -8.18 -1.99
CA GLU A 187 13.84 -8.28 -3.40
C GLU A 187 12.88 -9.44 -3.64
N THR A 188 13.15 -10.60 -3.05
CA THR A 188 12.42 -11.82 -3.36
C THR A 188 11.33 -12.13 -2.33
N MET A 189 10.24 -12.73 -2.80
CA MET A 189 9.17 -13.22 -1.91
C MET A 189 9.66 -14.31 -0.96
N GLU A 190 10.65 -15.11 -1.38
CA GLU A 190 11.24 -16.13 -0.53
C GLU A 190 11.96 -15.50 0.67
N GLU A 191 12.80 -14.49 0.45
CA GLU A 191 13.47 -13.75 1.52
C GLU A 191 12.45 -13.09 2.46
N LYS A 192 11.38 -12.50 1.91
CA LYS A 192 10.31 -11.87 2.70
C LYS A 192 9.63 -12.86 3.63
N VAL A 193 9.25 -14.03 3.11
CA VAL A 193 8.61 -15.08 3.90
C VAL A 193 9.57 -15.64 4.95
N MET A 194 10.83 -15.88 4.60
CA MET A 194 11.83 -16.36 5.55
C MET A 194 12.12 -15.33 6.65
N ALA A 195 12.19 -14.04 6.33
CA ALA A 195 12.36 -12.97 7.30
C ALA A 195 11.16 -12.87 8.26
N GLN A 196 9.94 -12.97 7.73
CA GLN A 196 8.71 -13.02 8.53
C GLN A 196 8.72 -14.22 9.50
N LEU A 197 9.05 -15.42 9.03
CA LEU A 197 9.07 -16.62 9.85
C LEU A 197 10.23 -16.64 10.85
N SER A 198 11.38 -16.09 10.48
CA SER A 198 12.51 -15.87 11.40
C SER A 198 12.11 -14.94 12.55
N LEU A 199 11.34 -13.89 12.26
CA LEU A 199 10.80 -13.00 13.28
C LEU A 199 9.78 -13.73 14.17
N ALA A 200 8.90 -14.55 13.59
CA ALA A 200 7.93 -15.35 14.35
C ALA A 200 8.61 -16.22 15.42
N ARG A 201 9.70 -16.92 15.08
CA ARG A 201 10.50 -17.72 16.04
C ARG A 201 11.08 -16.92 17.20
N ARG A 202 11.28 -15.61 17.03
CA ARG A 202 11.87 -14.74 18.06
C ARG A 202 10.81 -14.14 18.99
N ILE A 203 9.55 -14.11 18.56
CA ILE A 203 8.46 -13.44 19.28
C ILE A 203 7.68 -14.46 20.09
N ARG A 204 7.71 -14.33 21.42
CA ARG A 204 6.97 -15.21 22.34
C ARG A 204 5.45 -15.20 22.12
N ALA A 205 4.89 -14.09 21.64
CA ALA A 205 3.45 -13.93 21.44
C ALA A 205 2.93 -14.55 20.11
N VAL A 206 3.82 -15.08 19.27
CA VAL A 206 3.48 -15.60 17.94
C VAL A 206 3.80 -17.09 17.91
N ASP A 207 2.83 -17.90 17.46
CA ASP A 207 3.06 -19.31 17.16
C ASP A 207 3.61 -19.42 15.73
N GLU A 208 4.90 -19.75 15.61
CA GLU A 208 5.57 -19.85 14.32
C GLU A 208 4.99 -20.95 13.41
N ARG A 209 4.40 -22.01 14.00
CA ARG A 209 3.80 -23.11 13.26
C ARG A 209 2.47 -22.68 12.65
N ASP A 210 1.63 -22.00 13.43
CA ASP A 210 0.36 -21.44 12.93
C ASP A 210 0.60 -20.40 11.82
N VAL A 211 1.59 -19.52 11.98
CA VAL A 211 1.95 -18.55 10.93
C VAL A 211 2.42 -19.25 9.66
N ALA A 212 3.32 -20.23 9.77
CA ALA A 212 3.80 -20.99 8.61
C ALA A 212 2.66 -21.71 7.89
N GLU A 213 1.74 -22.32 8.65
CA GLU A 213 0.57 -23.02 8.11
C GLU A 213 -0.36 -22.05 7.38
N ARG A 214 -0.72 -20.91 7.98
CA ARG A 214 -1.54 -19.88 7.32
C ARG A 214 -0.90 -19.34 6.04
N VAL A 215 0.42 -19.12 6.04
CA VAL A 215 1.14 -18.66 4.83
C VAL A 215 1.00 -19.69 3.71
N ILE A 216 1.19 -20.97 4.02
CA ILE A 216 1.06 -22.05 3.04
C ILE A 216 -0.39 -22.18 2.55
N GLU A 217 -1.36 -22.21 3.45
CA GLU A 217 -2.75 -22.52 3.11
C GLU A 217 -3.49 -21.37 2.42
N HIS A 218 -3.25 -20.13 2.82
CA HIS A 218 -3.99 -18.97 2.31
C HIS A 218 -3.25 -18.22 1.20
N HIS A 219 -1.93 -18.38 1.08
CA HIS A 219 -1.16 -17.68 0.04
C HIS A 219 -0.52 -18.65 -0.96
N LEU A 220 0.32 -19.58 -0.50
CA LEU A 220 1.13 -20.39 -1.42
C LEU A 220 0.32 -21.44 -2.19
N ILE A 221 -0.51 -22.24 -1.51
CA ILE A 221 -1.36 -23.25 -2.16
C ILE A 221 -2.36 -22.61 -3.15
N PRO A 222 -3.08 -21.53 -2.79
CA PRO A 222 -3.98 -20.86 -3.73
C PRO A 222 -3.26 -20.31 -4.97
N ASP A 223 -2.06 -19.74 -4.82
CA ASP A 223 -1.28 -19.23 -5.95
C ASP A 223 -0.82 -20.37 -6.87
N LEU A 224 -0.26 -21.46 -6.32
CA LEU A 224 0.14 -22.65 -7.08
C LEU A 224 -1.03 -23.24 -7.87
N LYS A 225 -2.20 -23.42 -7.22
CA LYS A 225 -3.42 -23.90 -7.87
C LYS A 225 -3.91 -22.95 -8.95
N GLY A 226 -3.92 -21.66 -8.66
CA GLY A 226 -4.35 -20.61 -9.58
C GLY A 226 -3.50 -20.60 -10.83
N ASN A 227 -2.17 -20.64 -10.68
CA ASN A 227 -1.21 -20.65 -11.77
C ASN A 227 -1.30 -21.94 -12.58
N LEU A 228 -1.44 -23.11 -11.95
CA LEU A 228 -1.61 -24.38 -12.64
C LEU A 228 -2.91 -24.41 -13.47
N ARG A 229 -4.04 -23.98 -12.89
CA ARG A 229 -5.31 -23.88 -13.60
C ARG A 229 -5.24 -22.91 -14.78
N LYS A 230 -4.60 -21.76 -14.57
CA LYS A 230 -4.41 -20.74 -15.61
C LYS A 230 -3.51 -21.26 -16.72
N PHE A 231 -2.44 -22.00 -16.39
CA PHE A 231 -1.56 -22.64 -17.36
C PHE A 231 -2.32 -23.59 -18.28
N SER A 232 -3.18 -24.45 -17.75
CA SER A 232 -3.97 -25.41 -18.55
C SER A 232 -5.07 -24.77 -19.39
N THR A 233 -5.48 -23.54 -19.09
CA THR A 233 -6.57 -22.82 -19.78
C THR A 233 -6.11 -21.56 -20.52
N GLN A 234 -4.79 -21.35 -20.62
CA GLN A 234 -4.22 -20.11 -21.11
C GLN A 234 -4.43 -19.86 -22.60
N GLN A 235 -4.24 -18.61 -23.00
CA GLN A 235 -4.15 -18.18 -24.39
C GLN A 235 -2.69 -17.97 -24.79
N PHE A 236 -2.45 -17.93 -26.09
CA PHE A 236 -1.16 -17.64 -26.72
C PHE A 236 -1.16 -16.21 -27.23
N ARG A 237 -0.07 -15.48 -27.04
CA ARG A 237 0.08 -14.10 -27.50
C ARG A 237 1.23 -14.02 -28.49
N CYS A 238 1.04 -13.29 -29.59
CA CYS A 238 2.15 -12.92 -30.47
C CYS A 238 3.01 -11.82 -29.84
N THR A 239 4.33 -12.00 -29.85
CA THR A 239 5.27 -11.01 -29.32
C THR A 239 5.33 -9.72 -30.15
N SER A 240 5.09 -9.80 -31.46
CA SER A 240 5.18 -8.67 -32.39
C SER A 240 3.89 -7.84 -32.45
N CYS A 241 2.73 -8.48 -32.65
CA CYS A 241 1.46 -7.77 -32.88
C CYS A 241 0.46 -7.85 -31.71
N ASN A 242 0.79 -8.54 -30.62
CA ASN A 242 -0.08 -8.75 -29.46
C ASN A 242 -1.41 -9.48 -29.73
N THR A 243 -1.63 -10.01 -30.95
CA THR A 243 -2.81 -10.84 -31.25
C THR A 243 -2.84 -12.06 -30.34
N LYS A 244 -4.03 -12.32 -29.77
CA LYS A 244 -4.28 -13.41 -28.82
C LYS A 244 -5.02 -14.55 -29.52
N TYR A 245 -4.51 -15.76 -29.34
CA TYR A 245 -5.13 -16.98 -29.87
C TYR A 245 -5.52 -17.92 -28.73
N ARG A 246 -6.71 -18.51 -28.82
CA ARG A 246 -7.14 -19.54 -27.86
C ARG A 246 -6.35 -20.84 -28.01
N ARG A 247 -5.85 -21.14 -29.22
CA ARG A 247 -5.03 -22.32 -29.54
C ARG A 247 -3.93 -21.89 -30.50
N ILE A 248 -2.78 -22.56 -30.46
CA ILE A 248 -1.70 -22.32 -31.43
C ILE A 248 -2.21 -22.69 -32.83
N PRO A 249 -2.11 -21.80 -33.84
CA PRO A 249 -2.36 -22.14 -35.23
C PRO A 249 -1.47 -23.30 -35.68
N LEU A 250 -1.97 -24.21 -36.52
CA LEU A 250 -1.19 -25.36 -36.99
C LEU A 250 0.10 -24.99 -37.73
N VAL A 251 0.17 -23.76 -38.27
CA VAL A 251 1.37 -23.20 -38.91
C VAL A 251 2.49 -22.91 -37.89
N GLY A 252 2.19 -22.87 -36.59
CA GLY A 252 3.15 -22.62 -35.52
C GLY A 252 3.53 -21.14 -35.33
N THR A 253 3.15 -20.26 -36.25
CA THR A 253 3.42 -18.81 -36.20
C THR A 253 2.13 -17.99 -36.15
N CYS A 254 2.26 -16.69 -35.85
CA CYS A 254 1.13 -15.77 -35.89
C CYS A 254 0.60 -15.60 -37.31
N ILE A 255 -0.72 -15.75 -37.49
CA ILE A 255 -1.40 -15.65 -38.79
C ILE A 255 -1.33 -14.21 -39.35
N GLU A 256 -1.31 -13.20 -38.47
CA GLU A 256 -1.34 -11.79 -38.86
C GLU A 256 0.03 -11.23 -39.28
N CYS A 257 1.10 -11.65 -38.61
CA CYS A 257 2.42 -11.02 -38.78
C CYS A 257 3.60 -12.00 -38.90
N GLY A 258 3.36 -13.31 -38.88
CA GLY A 258 4.41 -14.33 -38.89
C GLY A 258 5.28 -14.41 -37.64
N GLY A 259 5.01 -13.58 -36.62
CA GLY A 259 5.79 -13.54 -35.38
C GLY A 259 5.58 -14.75 -34.46
N ASN A 260 6.47 -14.90 -33.48
CA ASN A 260 6.44 -16.00 -32.52
C ASN A 260 5.26 -15.89 -31.55
N LEU A 261 4.69 -17.04 -31.21
CA LEU A 261 3.62 -17.18 -30.24
C LEU A 261 4.21 -17.69 -28.92
N VAL A 262 3.90 -16.98 -27.83
CA VAL A 262 4.37 -17.33 -26.49
C VAL A 262 3.20 -17.65 -25.57
N LEU A 263 3.46 -18.53 -24.61
CA LEU A 263 2.58 -18.78 -23.47
C LEU A 263 2.41 -17.51 -22.65
N THR A 264 1.20 -17.28 -22.14
CA THR A 264 0.93 -16.15 -21.23
C THR A 264 1.34 -16.48 -19.80
N VAL A 265 1.35 -17.76 -19.43
CA VAL A 265 1.88 -18.27 -18.16
C VAL A 265 2.95 -19.32 -18.49
N PRO A 266 4.24 -19.04 -18.26
CA PRO A 266 5.29 -20.02 -18.46
C PRO A 266 5.32 -21.06 -17.33
N ARG A 267 5.91 -22.24 -17.58
CA ARG A 267 6.11 -23.31 -16.58
C ARG A 267 6.74 -22.80 -15.28
N GLY A 268 7.79 -21.99 -15.37
CA GLY A 268 8.46 -21.42 -14.20
C GLY A 268 7.56 -20.52 -13.34
N GLY A 269 6.47 -19.99 -13.89
CA GLY A 269 5.45 -19.27 -13.11
C GLY A 269 4.55 -20.19 -12.29
N VAL A 270 4.37 -21.45 -12.70
CA VAL A 270 3.56 -22.45 -11.99
C VAL A 270 4.36 -23.13 -10.88
N GLU A 271 5.64 -23.44 -11.14
CA GLU A 271 6.53 -24.04 -10.14
C GLU A 271 7.04 -23.03 -9.10
N LYS A 272 6.79 -21.73 -9.34
CA LYS A 272 7.17 -20.64 -8.45
C LYS A 272 6.54 -20.89 -7.07
N TYR A 273 7.39 -20.94 -6.05
CA TYR A 273 7.06 -21.20 -4.64
C TYR A 273 6.84 -22.64 -4.18
N LEU A 274 6.74 -23.63 -5.06
CA LEU A 274 6.53 -25.02 -4.63
C LEU A 274 7.66 -25.50 -3.71
N ARG A 275 8.91 -25.27 -4.13
CA ARG A 275 10.11 -25.63 -3.35
C ARG A 275 10.16 -24.89 -2.01
N THR A 276 9.86 -23.60 -2.04
CA THR A 276 9.83 -22.75 -0.84
C THR A 276 8.77 -23.23 0.15
N ALA A 277 7.57 -23.57 -0.33
CA ALA A 277 6.47 -24.08 0.49
C ALA A 277 6.82 -25.42 1.15
N LEU A 278 7.43 -26.35 0.41
CA LEU A 278 7.90 -27.63 0.94
C LEU A 278 8.98 -27.44 2.01
N ARG A 279 9.94 -26.54 1.78
CA ARG A 279 10.98 -26.22 2.76
C ARG A 279 10.38 -25.66 4.05
N ILE A 280 9.46 -24.69 3.95
CA ILE A 280 8.79 -24.09 5.11
C ILE A 280 7.98 -25.15 5.86
N ALA A 281 7.25 -26.01 5.15
CA ALA A 281 6.42 -27.05 5.75
C ALA A 281 7.25 -28.03 6.61
N GLU A 282 8.45 -28.38 6.14
CA GLU A 282 9.36 -29.26 6.87
C GLU A 282 10.02 -28.52 8.05
N GLU A 283 10.56 -27.32 7.81
CA GLU A 283 11.35 -26.57 8.79
C GLU A 283 10.52 -26.07 9.98
N PHE A 284 9.22 -25.79 9.77
CA PHE A 284 8.30 -25.30 10.79
C PHE A 284 7.34 -26.39 11.29
N GLY A 285 7.48 -27.62 10.79
CA GLY A 285 6.72 -28.77 11.27
C GLY A 285 5.20 -28.60 11.16
N VAL A 286 4.68 -28.03 10.06
CA VAL A 286 3.24 -27.80 9.86
C VAL A 286 2.40 -29.08 9.92
N SER A 287 1.07 -28.98 9.93
CA SER A 287 0.22 -30.17 10.02
C SER A 287 0.46 -31.16 8.87
N GLU A 288 0.27 -32.45 9.15
CA GLU A 288 0.39 -33.50 8.13
C GLU A 288 -0.60 -33.31 6.97
N TYR A 289 -1.78 -32.73 7.25
CA TYR A 289 -2.74 -32.36 6.22
C TYR A 289 -2.14 -31.37 5.21
N THR A 290 -1.53 -30.29 5.71
CA THR A 290 -0.89 -29.27 4.88
C THR A 290 0.29 -29.84 4.08
N LYS A 291 1.10 -30.73 4.69
CA LYS A 291 2.17 -31.43 3.98
C LYS A 291 1.65 -32.33 2.87
N GLN A 292 0.57 -33.09 3.12
CA GLN A 292 -0.06 -33.94 2.10
C GLN A 292 -0.60 -33.11 0.94
N ARG A 293 -1.22 -31.95 1.21
CA ARG A 293 -1.69 -31.04 0.16
C ARG A 293 -0.55 -30.52 -0.72
N LEU A 294 0.59 -30.18 -0.14
CA LEU A 294 1.76 -29.76 -0.90
C LEU A 294 2.33 -30.90 -1.76
N LYS A 295 2.38 -32.13 -1.23
CA LYS A 295 2.82 -33.32 -1.99
C LYS A 295 1.87 -33.66 -3.15
N LEU A 296 0.56 -33.49 -2.96
CA LEU A 296 -0.42 -33.62 -4.02
C LEU A 296 -0.19 -32.55 -5.10
N MET A 297 0.03 -31.29 -4.70
CA MET A 297 0.33 -30.21 -5.64
C MET A 297 1.61 -30.47 -6.43
N GLU A 298 2.66 -30.98 -5.78
CA GLU A 298 3.88 -31.38 -6.45
C GLU A 298 3.64 -32.48 -7.48
N SER A 299 2.86 -33.50 -7.13
CA SER A 299 2.48 -34.59 -8.04
C SER A 299 1.67 -34.08 -9.24
N ASP A 300 0.70 -33.20 -9.00
CA ASP A 300 -0.13 -32.60 -10.05
C ASP A 300 0.71 -31.78 -11.03
N ILE A 301 1.64 -30.97 -10.51
CA ILE A 301 2.55 -30.17 -11.33
C ILE A 301 3.47 -31.07 -12.14
N LYS A 302 4.09 -32.09 -11.53
CA LYS A 302 4.94 -33.07 -12.24
C LYS A 302 4.16 -33.78 -13.34
N SER A 303 2.95 -34.25 -13.07
CA SER A 303 2.12 -34.93 -14.07
C SER A 303 1.77 -34.07 -15.29
N VAL A 304 1.73 -32.75 -15.15
CA VAL A 304 1.42 -31.83 -16.27
C VAL A 304 2.65 -31.53 -17.13
N PHE A 305 3.85 -31.52 -16.53
CA PHE A 305 5.08 -31.08 -17.21
C PHE A 305 6.07 -32.20 -17.53
N GLU A 306 6.05 -33.31 -16.80
CA GLU A 306 6.89 -34.46 -17.05
C GLU A 306 6.18 -35.37 -18.05
N SER A 307 6.67 -35.38 -19.29
CA SER A 307 6.44 -36.48 -20.21
C SER A 307 7.52 -37.53 -20.03
N ASP A 308 7.16 -38.82 -19.95
CA ASP A 308 8.10 -39.95 -19.87
C ASP A 308 9.16 -40.00 -21.00
N ALA A 309 9.04 -39.16 -22.03
CA ALA A 309 9.92 -39.10 -23.20
C ALA A 309 11.26 -38.36 -22.99
N GLU A 310 11.35 -37.43 -22.04
CA GLU A 310 12.57 -36.62 -21.82
C GLU A 310 12.94 -36.53 -20.34
N ARG A 311 13.41 -37.65 -19.78
CA ARG A 311 13.98 -37.67 -18.43
C ARG A 311 15.47 -37.36 -18.49
N GLN A 312 15.86 -36.13 -18.19
CA GLN A 312 17.27 -35.79 -17.98
C GLN A 312 17.74 -36.41 -16.66
N MET A 313 18.39 -37.57 -16.74
CA MET A 313 18.94 -38.26 -15.59
C MET A 313 20.21 -37.55 -15.10
N SER A 314 20.35 -37.36 -13.79
CA SER A 314 21.59 -36.88 -13.20
C SER A 314 22.60 -38.03 -13.10
N LEU A 315 23.90 -37.72 -13.11
CA LEU A 315 24.97 -38.73 -12.95
C LEU A 315 24.87 -39.50 -11.62
N ALA A 316 24.20 -38.92 -10.62
CA ALA A 316 23.96 -39.56 -9.32
C ALA A 316 22.81 -40.58 -9.37
N ASP A 317 21.94 -40.54 -10.39
CA ASP A 317 20.86 -41.52 -10.56
C ASP A 317 21.37 -42.85 -11.18
N PHE A 318 22.64 -42.89 -11.59
CA PHE A 318 23.31 -44.05 -12.17
C PHE A 318 24.31 -44.73 -11.22
N LEU A 319 24.55 -44.16 -10.03
CA LEU A 319 25.42 -44.71 -8.99
C LEU A 319 24.60 -45.36 -7.88
#